data_AF-A0A1V6VA41-F1
#
_entry.id   AF-A0A1V6VA41-F1
#
_cell.length_a   1.000
_cell.length_b   1.000
_cell.length_c   1.000
_cell.angle_alpha   90.00
_cell.angle_beta   90.00
_cell.angle_gamma   90.00
#
_symmetry.space_group_name_H-M   'P 1'
#
loop_
_entity.id
_entity.type
_entity.pdbx_description
1 polymer ?
#
loop_
_entity_poly.entity_id
_entity_poly.type
_entity_poly.pdbx_seq_one_letter_code
_entity_poly.pdbx_strand_id
1 'polypeptide(L)'
;MTPDLAVPLEIKYADESDLSALVGIEIRSFPSSNYMRSTYKGCDSLAVHTFKTVSSHEYFAKSECHILAGVDSEAGDIIAYSRWHIPAIYEYERAVDISLSKDAQAQLRNMWAYAPNLNKGTYTFYEEMIKRSRNTHLKETDIGSSPHFVTLR
;
A
#
# COMPACT_ATOMS: atom_id res chain seq x y z
N MET A 1 -34.14 17.32 5.89
CA MET A 1 -33.50 16.67 4.74
C MET A 1 -32.10 17.24 4.64
N THR A 2 -31.11 16.56 5.19
CA THR A 2 -29.70 16.84 4.89
C THR A 2 -29.45 16.43 3.45
N PRO A 3 -28.88 17.29 2.59
CA PRO A 3 -28.45 16.85 1.27
C PRO A 3 -27.45 15.70 1.47
N ASP A 4 -27.61 14.63 0.70
CA ASP A 4 -26.54 13.65 0.51
C ASP A 4 -25.32 14.42 0.01
N LEU A 5 -24.37 14.70 0.90
CA LEU A 5 -23.03 15.16 0.55
C LEU A 5 -22.29 13.95 0.00
N ALA A 6 -22.72 13.47 -1.16
CA ALA A 6 -21.92 12.57 -1.97
C ALA A 6 -20.73 13.40 -2.45
N VAL A 7 -19.59 13.24 -1.79
CA VAL A 7 -18.32 13.76 -2.32
C VAL A 7 -18.15 13.13 -3.70
N PRO A 8 -18.07 13.93 -4.78
CA PRO A 8 -17.86 13.38 -6.11
C PRO A 8 -16.50 12.67 -6.11
N LEU A 9 -16.54 11.35 -6.27
CA LEU A 9 -15.36 10.48 -6.18
C LEU A 9 -14.99 9.98 -7.57
N GLU A 10 -13.79 10.33 -8.02
CA GLU A 10 -13.17 9.74 -9.20
C GLU A 10 -12.24 8.60 -8.78
N ILE A 11 -12.32 7.45 -9.45
CA ILE A 11 -11.40 6.33 -9.23
C ILE A 11 -10.42 6.30 -10.40
N LYS A 12 -9.14 6.46 -10.10
CA LYS A 12 -8.06 6.31 -11.08
C LYS A 12 -7.06 5.24 -10.64
N TYR A 13 -6.30 4.72 -11.60
CA TYR A 13 -5.06 4.04 -11.26
C TYR A 13 -4.08 5.04 -10.66
N ALA A 14 -3.39 4.64 -9.60
CA ALA A 14 -2.35 5.46 -9.00
C ALA A 14 -1.05 5.35 -9.79
N ASP A 15 -0.28 6.44 -9.80
CA ASP A 15 1.11 6.45 -10.24
C ASP A 15 2.08 6.59 -9.05
N GLU A 16 3.39 6.62 -9.33
CA GLU A 16 4.42 6.73 -8.29
C GLU A 16 4.28 7.98 -7.43
N SER A 17 3.83 9.11 -8.01
CA SER A 17 3.72 10.39 -7.32
C SER A 17 2.59 10.41 -6.29
N ASP A 18 1.55 9.59 -6.51
CA ASP A 18 0.43 9.44 -5.59
C ASP A 18 0.82 8.70 -4.29
N LEU A 19 1.93 7.94 -4.29
CA LEU A 19 2.25 6.96 -3.24
C LEU A 19 2.35 7.56 -1.83
N SER A 20 2.92 8.76 -1.71
CA SER A 20 3.04 9.47 -0.43
C SER A 20 1.66 9.74 0.20
N ALA A 21 0.69 10.16 -0.62
CA ALA A 21 -0.68 10.41 -0.17
C ALA A 21 -1.39 9.10 0.20
N LEU A 22 -1.22 8.05 -0.60
CA LEU A 22 -1.80 6.73 -0.35
C LEU A 22 -1.30 6.12 0.97
N VAL A 23 0.00 6.20 1.25
CA VAL A 23 0.58 5.76 2.53
C VAL A 23 0.06 6.60 3.69
N GLY A 24 -0.16 7.89 3.48
CA GLY A 24 -0.81 8.76 4.46
C GLY A 24 -2.22 8.28 4.83
N ILE A 25 -3.02 7.89 3.84
CA ILE A 25 -4.35 7.28 4.05
C ILE A 25 -4.19 5.97 4.82
N GLU A 26 -3.30 5.08 4.37
CA GLU A 26 -3.08 3.78 4.98
C GLU A 26 -2.75 3.87 6.49
N ILE A 27 -1.82 4.75 6.87
CA ILE A 27 -1.45 4.94 8.28
C ILE A 27 -2.66 5.42 9.11
N ARG A 28 -3.47 6.33 8.55
CA ARG A 28 -4.67 6.89 9.20
C ARG A 28 -5.84 5.91 9.27
N SER A 29 -5.95 4.97 8.33
CA SER A 29 -7.04 3.99 8.29
C SER A 29 -6.88 2.88 9.32
N PHE A 30 -5.65 2.59 9.76
CA PHE A 30 -5.37 1.46 10.67
C PHE A 30 -4.58 1.86 11.94
N PRO A 31 -4.99 2.91 12.67
CA PRO A 31 -4.23 3.41 13.82
C PRO A 31 -4.23 2.42 14.98
N SER A 32 -5.25 1.55 15.06
CA SER A 32 -5.41 0.55 16.12
C SER A 32 -4.78 -0.80 15.79
N SER A 33 -4.24 -1.01 14.58
CA SER A 33 -3.65 -2.27 14.14
C SER A 33 -2.56 -2.74 15.10
N ASN A 34 -2.66 -3.99 15.56
CA ASN A 34 -1.65 -4.61 16.42
C ASN A 34 -0.27 -4.65 15.75
N TYR A 35 -0.25 -4.83 14.42
CA TYR A 35 0.97 -4.74 13.62
C TYR A 35 1.58 -3.34 13.70
N MET A 36 0.80 -2.29 13.38
CA MET A 36 1.30 -0.92 13.40
C MET A 36 1.82 -0.52 14.80
N ARG A 37 1.07 -0.88 15.84
CA ARG A 37 1.44 -0.58 17.24
C ARG A 37 2.69 -1.31 17.71
N SER A 38 2.87 -2.57 17.31
CA SER A 38 4.01 -3.39 17.77
C SER A 38 5.27 -3.12 16.97
N THR A 39 5.14 -2.87 15.67
CA THR A 39 6.26 -2.61 14.76
C THR A 39 6.82 -1.20 14.95
N TYR A 40 5.97 -0.18 15.03
CA TYR A 40 6.38 1.24 14.98
C TYR A 40 6.23 1.97 16.33
N LYS A 41 6.22 1.23 17.45
CA LYS A 41 6.05 1.81 18.79
C LYS A 41 7.15 2.83 19.07
N GLY A 42 6.77 4.09 19.32
CA GLY A 42 7.70 5.16 19.65
C GLY A 42 8.56 5.65 18.47
N CYS A 43 8.28 5.20 17.25
CA CYS A 43 8.92 5.76 16.06
C CYS A 43 8.35 7.14 15.73
N ASP A 44 9.19 8.02 15.18
CA ASP A 44 8.75 9.29 14.61
C ASP A 44 7.79 9.05 13.44
N SER A 45 6.67 9.80 13.39
CA SER A 45 5.62 9.58 12.39
C SER A 45 6.08 9.88 10.97
N LEU A 46 6.96 10.87 10.77
CA LEU A 46 7.47 11.22 9.45
C LEU A 46 8.47 10.16 8.97
N ALA A 47 9.28 9.60 9.86
CA ALA A 47 10.16 8.49 9.54
C ALA A 47 9.37 7.21 9.18
N VAL A 48 8.27 6.92 9.90
CA VAL A 48 7.37 5.80 9.55
C VAL A 48 6.73 6.01 8.19
N HIS A 49 6.20 7.21 7.92
CA HIS A 49 5.60 7.56 6.64
C HIS A 49 6.63 7.42 5.50
N THR A 50 7.84 7.94 5.68
CA THR A 50 8.94 7.84 4.71
C THR A 50 9.30 6.38 4.42
N PHE A 51 9.53 5.59 5.46
CA PHE A 51 9.87 4.17 5.30
C PHE A 51 8.76 3.40 4.57
N LYS A 52 7.50 3.61 4.96
CA LYS A 52 6.36 2.94 4.32
C LYS A 52 6.22 3.36 2.86
N THR A 53 6.44 4.63 2.53
CA THR A 53 6.49 5.14 1.15
C THR A 53 7.56 4.42 0.34
N VAL A 54 8.81 4.40 0.83
CA VAL A 54 9.92 3.72 0.15
C VAL A 54 9.66 2.23 -0.03
N SER A 55 9.15 1.54 1.01
CA SER A 55 8.82 0.12 0.93
C SER A 55 7.72 -0.17 -0.08
N SER A 56 6.75 0.74 -0.22
CA SER A 56 5.58 0.55 -1.09
C SER A 56 5.89 0.69 -2.58
N HIS A 57 7.08 1.19 -2.96
CA HIS A 57 7.52 1.12 -4.35
C HIS A 57 7.58 -0.32 -4.88
N GLU A 58 7.77 -1.32 -4.01
CA GLU A 58 7.76 -2.73 -4.42
C GLU A 58 6.46 -3.15 -5.12
N TYR A 59 5.33 -2.48 -4.81
CA TYR A 59 4.03 -2.81 -5.37
C TYR A 59 3.88 -2.33 -6.80
N PHE A 60 4.46 -1.16 -7.12
CA PHE A 60 4.48 -0.68 -8.49
C PHE A 60 5.33 -1.59 -9.38
N ALA A 61 6.44 -2.11 -8.85
CA ALA A 61 7.32 -3.05 -9.55
C ALA A 61 6.68 -4.42 -9.88
N LYS A 62 5.53 -4.77 -9.27
CA LYS A 62 4.81 -6.03 -9.51
C LYS A 62 3.66 -5.80 -10.50
N SER A 63 3.71 -6.42 -11.68
CA SER A 63 2.66 -6.33 -12.72
C SER A 63 1.28 -6.70 -12.21
N GLU A 64 1.21 -7.74 -11.37
CA GLU A 64 -0.01 -8.28 -10.77
C GLU A 64 -0.58 -7.43 -9.63
N CYS A 65 0.06 -6.31 -9.28
CA CYS A 65 -0.38 -5.43 -8.21
C CYS A 65 -1.03 -4.16 -8.77
N HIS A 66 -2.33 -4.02 -8.55
CA HIS A 66 -3.15 -2.93 -9.05
C HIS A 66 -3.46 -1.97 -7.92
N ILE A 67 -3.01 -0.72 -8.06
CA ILE A 67 -3.21 0.32 -7.05
C ILE A 67 -4.19 1.35 -7.62
N LEU A 68 -5.26 1.60 -6.88
CA LEU A 68 -6.28 2.59 -7.24
C LEU A 68 -6.34 3.68 -6.18
N ALA A 69 -6.45 4.91 -6.65
CA ALA A 69 -6.67 6.11 -5.84
C ALA A 69 -8.11 6.57 -6.05
N GLY A 70 -8.79 6.90 -4.95
CA GLY A 70 -10.04 7.64 -4.98
C GLY A 70 -9.76 9.12 -4.74
N VAL A 71 -10.10 9.95 -5.72
CA VAL A 71 -9.84 11.38 -5.75
C VAL A 71 -11.15 12.13 -5.54
N ASP A 72 -11.15 13.09 -4.63
CA ASP A 72 -12.22 14.08 -4.53
C ASP A 72 -12.19 14.94 -5.80
N SER A 73 -13.21 14.82 -6.66
CA SER A 73 -13.25 15.51 -7.94
C SER A 73 -13.36 17.03 -7.82
N GLU A 74 -13.75 17.56 -6.66
CA GLU A 74 -13.83 19.01 -6.43
C GLU A 74 -12.50 19.56 -5.91
N ALA A 75 -11.90 18.90 -4.91
CA ALA A 75 -10.66 19.34 -4.28
C ALA A 75 -9.39 18.90 -5.04
N GLY A 76 -9.47 17.81 -5.81
CA GLY A 76 -8.33 17.15 -6.43
C GLY A 76 -7.49 16.31 -5.47
N ASP A 77 -7.92 16.19 -4.20
CA ASP A 77 -7.20 15.46 -3.16
C ASP A 77 -7.47 13.96 -3.23
N ILE A 78 -6.44 13.15 -2.98
CA ILE A 78 -6.60 11.70 -2.83
C ILE A 78 -7.14 11.41 -1.43
N ILE A 79 -8.34 10.83 -1.38
CA ILE A 79 -9.09 10.56 -0.15
C ILE A 79 -9.30 9.06 0.11
N ALA A 80 -9.10 8.20 -0.89
CA ALA A 80 -9.22 6.76 -0.74
C ALA A 80 -8.10 6.00 -1.47
N TYR A 81 -7.85 4.78 -1.02
CA TYR A 81 -6.80 3.90 -1.53
C TYR A 81 -7.33 2.47 -1.55
N SER A 82 -7.10 1.75 -2.64
CA SER A 82 -7.24 0.30 -2.67
C SER A 82 -6.10 -0.35 -3.43
N ARG A 83 -5.74 -1.57 -3.03
CA ARG A 83 -4.67 -2.32 -3.64
C ARG A 83 -5.05 -3.78 -3.80
N TRP A 84 -5.01 -4.22 -5.05
CA TRP A 84 -5.43 -5.54 -5.48
C TRP A 84 -4.26 -6.32 -6.03
N HIS A 85 -4.33 -7.63 -5.84
CA HIS A 85 -3.54 -8.61 -6.56
C HIS A 85 -4.48 -9.26 -7.59
N ILE A 86 -4.17 -9.06 -8.87
CA ILE A 86 -4.87 -9.69 -9.98
C ILE A 86 -3.84 -10.58 -10.69
N PRO A 87 -4.04 -11.91 -10.68
CA PRO A 87 -3.09 -12.83 -11.29
C PRO A 87 -2.87 -12.58 -12.79
N ALA A 88 -1.63 -12.79 -13.25
CA ALA A 88 -1.26 -12.58 -14.65
C ALA A 88 -2.05 -13.43 -15.65
N ILE A 89 -2.61 -14.57 -15.23
CA ILE A 89 -3.44 -15.45 -16.07
C ILE A 89 -4.69 -14.76 -16.64
N TYR A 90 -5.14 -13.69 -15.99
CA TYR A 90 -6.28 -12.90 -16.47
C TYR A 90 -5.90 -11.87 -17.55
N GLU A 91 -4.61 -11.74 -17.86
CA GLU A 91 -4.08 -10.85 -18.90
C GLU A 91 -4.57 -9.41 -18.76
N TYR A 92 -4.87 -8.98 -17.54
CA TYR A 92 -5.39 -7.65 -17.26
C TYR A 92 -4.25 -6.66 -17.16
N GLU A 93 -4.08 -5.85 -18.19
CA GLU A 93 -3.08 -4.79 -18.20
C GLU A 93 -3.53 -3.59 -17.36
N ARG A 94 -2.59 -3.00 -16.63
CA ARG A 94 -2.82 -1.72 -15.94
C ARG A 94 -2.92 -0.62 -16.99
N ALA A 95 -3.86 0.31 -16.81
CA ALA A 95 -4.07 1.42 -17.74
C ALA A 95 -3.01 2.53 -17.63
N VAL A 96 -2.01 2.39 -16.76
CA VAL A 96 -0.98 3.40 -16.47
C VAL A 96 0.42 2.79 -16.48
N ASP A 97 1.41 3.59 -16.87
CA ASP A 97 2.82 3.25 -16.69
C ASP A 97 3.17 3.33 -15.19
N ILE A 98 3.82 2.28 -14.75
CA ILE A 98 4.16 1.96 -13.36
C ILE A 98 5.66 1.77 -13.21
N SER A 99 6.41 2.16 -14.24
CA SER A 99 7.87 2.19 -14.22
C SER A 99 8.32 3.13 -13.11
N LEU A 100 9.00 2.54 -12.11
CA LEU A 100 9.59 3.32 -11.04
C LEU A 100 10.68 4.22 -11.61
N SER A 101 10.73 5.47 -11.14
CA SER A 101 11.83 6.39 -11.35
C SER A 101 13.15 5.76 -10.88
N LYS A 102 14.27 6.24 -11.45
CA LYS A 102 15.61 5.75 -11.05
C LYS A 102 15.86 5.96 -9.55
N ASP A 103 15.32 7.04 -9.00
CA ASP A 103 15.44 7.37 -7.59
C ASP A 103 14.60 6.43 -6.73
N ALA A 104 13.33 6.18 -7.09
CA ALA A 104 12.49 5.21 -6.38
C ALA A 104 13.08 3.80 -6.42
N GLN A 105 13.65 3.37 -7.54
CA GLN A 105 14.37 2.09 -7.62
C GLN A 105 15.60 2.07 -6.70
N ALA A 106 16.36 3.16 -6.61
CA ALA A 106 17.52 3.26 -5.74
C ALA A 106 17.12 3.26 -4.25
N GLN A 107 16.05 3.97 -3.90
CA GLN A 107 15.47 3.98 -2.57
C GLN A 107 15.00 2.57 -2.18
N LEU A 108 14.26 1.88 -3.06
CA LEU A 108 13.78 0.52 -2.81
C LEU A 108 14.94 -0.47 -2.58
N ARG A 109 16.02 -0.39 -3.37
CA ARG A 109 17.23 -1.22 -3.16
C ARG A 109 17.89 -0.99 -1.81
N ASN A 110 17.77 0.20 -1.24
CA ASN A 110 18.32 0.57 0.06
C ASN A 110 17.22 0.94 1.08
N MET A 111 16.07 0.26 1.01
CA MET A 111 14.87 0.60 1.80
C MET A 111 15.18 0.69 3.31
N TRP A 112 16.03 -0.20 3.83
CA TRP A 112 16.38 -0.23 5.26
C TRP A 112 17.16 1.00 5.74
N ALA A 113 17.80 1.76 4.85
CA ALA A 113 18.42 3.04 5.23
C ALA A 113 17.39 4.11 5.61
N TYR A 114 16.13 3.93 5.19
CA TYR A 114 15.00 4.79 5.53
C TYR A 114 14.20 4.27 6.73
N ALA A 115 14.56 3.10 7.27
CA ALA A 115 13.83 2.49 8.37
C ALA A 115 13.97 3.33 9.65
N PRO A 116 12.87 3.71 10.32
CA PRO A 116 12.96 4.21 11.69
C PRO A 116 13.50 3.11 12.62
N ASN A 117 13.73 3.47 13.89
CA ASN A 117 14.06 2.51 14.94
C ASN A 117 12.85 1.62 15.31
N LEU A 118 12.35 0.87 14.32
CA LEU A 118 11.20 -0.01 14.39
C LEU A 118 11.62 -1.39 14.92
N ASN A 119 10.65 -2.15 15.43
CA ASN A 119 10.87 -3.53 15.82
C ASN A 119 11.00 -4.42 14.57
N LYS A 120 12.23 -4.56 14.07
CA LYS A 120 12.55 -5.32 12.86
C LYS A 120 12.07 -6.78 12.94
N GLY A 121 12.16 -7.40 14.12
CA GLY A 121 11.67 -8.77 14.33
C GLY A 121 10.16 -8.89 14.10
N THR A 122 9.37 -7.94 14.62
CA THR A 122 7.92 -7.91 14.39
C THR A 122 7.58 -7.62 12.94
N TYR A 123 8.30 -6.69 12.29
CA TYR A 123 8.15 -6.41 10.86
C TYR A 123 8.35 -7.67 10.03
N THR A 124 9.52 -8.32 10.17
CA THR A 124 9.88 -9.51 9.40
C THR A 124 8.95 -10.69 9.70
N PHE A 125 8.57 -10.89 10.97
CA PHE A 125 7.63 -11.94 11.33
C PHE A 125 6.27 -11.77 10.65
N TYR A 126 5.73 -10.55 10.63
CA TYR A 126 4.45 -10.26 9.98
C TYR A 126 4.52 -10.50 8.46
N GLU A 127 5.59 -10.05 7.81
CA GLU A 127 5.83 -10.31 6.39
C GLU A 127 5.86 -11.80 6.06
N GLU A 128 6.59 -12.58 6.84
CA GLU A 128 6.66 -14.03 6.67
C GLU A 128 5.32 -14.69 6.92
N MET A 129 4.58 -14.28 7.95
CA MET A 129 3.26 -14.82 8.27
C MET A 129 2.28 -14.60 7.11
N ILE A 130 2.21 -13.39 6.55
CA ILE A 130 1.35 -13.08 5.41
C ILE A 130 1.76 -13.92 4.20
N LYS A 131 3.06 -14.02 3.89
CA LYS A 131 3.57 -14.84 2.79
C LYS A 131 3.18 -16.32 2.95
N ARG A 132 3.38 -16.90 4.14
CA ARG A 132 3.04 -18.30 4.43
C ARG A 132 1.53 -18.55 4.31
N SER A 133 0.71 -17.65 4.84
CA SER A 133 -0.75 -17.76 4.76
C SER A 133 -1.23 -17.77 3.31
N ARG A 134 -0.69 -16.87 2.47
CA ARG A 134 -1.02 -16.81 1.04
C ARG A 134 -0.63 -18.09 0.32
N ASN A 135 0.59 -18.58 0.53
CA ASN A 135 1.05 -19.83 -0.10
C ASN A 135 0.21 -21.06 0.29
N THR A 136 -0.45 -21.02 1.44
CA THR A 136 -1.28 -22.13 1.94
C THR A 136 -2.70 -22.05 1.39
N HIS A 137 -3.26 -20.84 1.26
CA HIS A 137 -4.70 -20.66 1.05
C HIS A 137 -5.08 -20.08 -0.33
N LEU A 138 -4.16 -19.41 -1.02
CA LEU A 138 -4.44 -18.80 -2.31
C LEU A 138 -3.99 -19.72 -3.45
N LYS A 139 -4.84 -19.79 -4.47
CA LYS A 139 -4.54 -20.42 -5.76
C LYS A 139 -4.07 -19.37 -6.75
N GLU A 140 -3.43 -19.82 -7.84
CA GLU A 140 -2.94 -18.97 -8.92
C GLU A 140 -4.05 -18.15 -9.61
N THR A 141 -5.31 -18.53 -9.44
CA THR A 141 -6.48 -17.84 -10.01
C THR A 141 -7.14 -16.85 -9.02
N ASP A 142 -6.68 -16.78 -7.78
CA ASP A 142 -7.41 -16.00 -6.77
C ASP A 142 -7.08 -14.51 -6.85
N ILE A 143 -8.09 -13.70 -7.13
CA ILE A 143 -8.03 -12.24 -6.97
C ILE A 143 -8.22 -11.92 -5.48
N GLY A 144 -7.40 -11.00 -4.95
CA GLY A 144 -7.55 -10.56 -3.56
C GLY A 144 -6.75 -9.31 -3.25
N SER A 145 -6.78 -8.86 -2.00
CA SER A 145 -5.92 -7.76 -1.57
C SER A 145 -4.44 -8.17 -1.61
N SER A 146 -3.59 -7.32 -2.20
CA SER A 146 -2.13 -7.49 -2.21
C SER A 146 -1.56 -7.40 -0.77
N PRO A 147 -0.46 -8.10 -0.43
CA PRO A 147 0.02 -8.23 0.95
C PRO A 147 0.34 -6.89 1.61
N HIS A 148 -0.31 -6.65 2.76
CA HIS A 148 -0.03 -5.73 3.90
C HIS A 148 -1.33 -5.37 4.64
N PHE A 149 -2.52 -5.67 4.07
CA PHE A 149 -3.80 -5.52 4.76
C PHE A 149 -4.73 -6.71 4.53
N VAL A 150 -4.63 -7.69 5.41
CA VAL A 150 -5.81 -8.44 5.84
C VAL A 150 -5.78 -8.44 7.36
N THR A 151 -6.56 -7.55 7.97
CA THR A 151 -6.87 -7.63 9.40
C THR A 151 -7.86 -8.77 9.56
N LEU A 152 -7.43 -9.90 10.12
CA LEU A 152 -8.34 -10.87 10.71
C LEU A 152 -9.05 -10.15 11.88
N ARG A 153 -10.37 -10.01 11.78
CA ARG A 153 -11.21 -9.76 12.95
C ARG A 153 -11.29 -11.03 13.79
#